data_AF-A0A0R1TRC0-F1
#
_entry.id   AF-A0A0R1TRC0-F1
#
_cell.length_a   1.000
_cell.length_b   1.000
_cell.length_c   1.000
_cell.angle_alpha   90.00
_cell.angle_beta   90.00
_cell.angle_gamma   90.00
#
_symmetry.space_group_name_H-M   'P 1'
#
loop_
_entity.id
_entity.type
_entity.pdbx_description
1 polymer ?
#
loop_
_entity_poly.entity_id
_entity_poly.type
_entity_poly.pdbx_seq_one_letter_code
_entity_poly.pdbx_strand_id
1 'polypeptide(L)'
;MEKELAQNQNTFNFAVASLNRVQTDLNNAKNILSQDQARAAEAQKAVDNLSADIKVKQANLDKAKAVLSNKQQALKAEQDVLNAKNDTLAKTKADLDSVKQALKDAQADYDKEVATLKQLQEKLSELENADTILVTAQTNLSNAKQKLASAKADVKAKQQAYGLAKANLDAKNAKVDSKQANLDRLVAKEEAEKALELAEKKAKQLAEEEAKRTFFYQAGNKILDGKGNVVPGYTTNGTQVFNAHGEFAGYLTTDVKSRRVSQEIKKQMAAQLPQTGEKTEQTFGKLAALMVGIASALGLAEIDRRKKKEF
;
A
#
# COMPACT_ATOMS: atom_id res chain seq x y z
N MET A 1 69.69 -82.47 -165.93
CA MET A 1 70.93 -81.69 -165.78
C MET A 1 70.69 -80.20 -165.51
N GLU A 2 70.72 -79.24 -166.45
CA GLU A 2 70.73 -77.80 -166.08
C GLU A 2 69.55 -77.35 -165.19
N LYS A 3 68.31 -77.70 -165.60
CA LYS A 3 67.09 -77.37 -164.84
C LYS A 3 67.08 -77.96 -163.41
N GLU A 4 67.70 -79.11 -163.24
CA GLU A 4 67.78 -79.88 -162.00
C GLU A 4 68.88 -79.33 -161.08
N LEU A 5 70.03 -78.93 -161.65
CA LEU A 5 71.08 -78.20 -160.93
C LEU A 5 70.55 -76.84 -160.41
N ALA A 6 69.78 -76.11 -161.22
CA ALA A 6 69.13 -74.88 -160.79
C ALA A 6 68.08 -75.09 -159.68
N GLN A 7 67.30 -76.18 -159.75
CA GLN A 7 66.37 -76.55 -158.67
C GLN A 7 67.10 -76.92 -157.37
N ASN A 8 68.21 -77.67 -157.46
CA ASN A 8 69.03 -78.02 -156.31
C ASN A 8 69.70 -76.78 -155.68
N GLN A 9 70.22 -75.85 -156.51
CA GLN A 9 70.77 -74.58 -156.02
C GLN A 9 69.72 -73.71 -155.32
N ASN A 10 68.51 -73.62 -155.87
CA ASN A 10 67.41 -72.88 -155.24
C ASN A 10 66.97 -73.52 -153.91
N THR A 11 66.93 -74.85 -153.86
CA THR A 11 66.60 -75.60 -152.63
C THR A 11 67.66 -75.42 -151.56
N PHE A 12 68.95 -75.45 -151.93
CA PHE A 12 70.07 -75.17 -151.04
C PHE A 12 70.03 -73.72 -150.51
N ASN A 13 69.83 -72.74 -151.39
CA ASN A 13 69.72 -71.33 -151.00
C ASN A 13 68.55 -71.10 -150.02
N PHE A 14 67.40 -71.75 -150.24
CA PHE A 14 66.27 -71.71 -149.32
C PHE A 14 66.58 -72.37 -147.97
N ALA A 15 67.25 -73.53 -147.96
CA ALA A 15 67.67 -74.20 -146.73
C ALA A 15 68.66 -73.36 -145.91
N VAL A 16 69.62 -72.69 -146.56
CA VAL A 16 70.56 -71.76 -145.92
C VAL A 16 69.83 -70.54 -145.35
N ALA A 17 68.89 -69.95 -146.10
CA ALA A 17 68.09 -68.83 -145.60
C ALA A 17 67.22 -69.22 -144.39
N SER A 18 66.62 -70.42 -144.42
CA SER A 18 65.84 -70.98 -143.31
C SER A 18 66.72 -71.23 -142.07
N LEU A 19 67.90 -71.83 -142.25
CA LEU A 19 68.87 -72.05 -141.16
C LEU A 19 69.32 -70.73 -140.52
N ASN A 20 69.63 -69.71 -141.32
CA ASN A 20 70.01 -68.37 -140.82
C ASN A 20 68.88 -67.71 -140.03
N ARG A 21 67.61 -67.88 -140.45
CA ARG A 21 66.45 -67.42 -139.69
C ARG A 21 66.31 -68.17 -138.36
N VAL A 22 66.36 -69.51 -138.36
CA VAL A 22 66.29 -70.32 -137.13
C VAL A 22 67.43 -69.97 -136.16
N GLN A 23 68.64 -69.71 -136.66
CA GLN A 23 69.77 -69.27 -135.85
C GLN A 23 69.54 -67.88 -135.23
N THR A 24 68.90 -66.96 -135.97
CA THR A 24 68.52 -65.63 -135.48
C THR A 24 67.43 -65.74 -134.40
N ASP A 25 66.38 -66.52 -134.66
CA ASP A 25 65.28 -66.75 -133.72
C ASP A 25 65.76 -67.43 -132.42
N LEU A 26 66.69 -68.39 -132.53
CA LEU A 26 67.34 -69.04 -131.37
C LEU A 26 68.18 -68.05 -130.55
N ASN A 27 68.94 -67.16 -131.21
CA ASN A 27 69.73 -66.14 -130.51
C ASN A 27 68.81 -65.12 -129.81
N ASN A 28 67.72 -64.72 -130.45
CA ASN A 28 66.70 -63.85 -129.84
C ASN A 28 66.04 -64.52 -128.62
N ALA A 29 65.66 -65.80 -128.73
CA ALA A 29 65.08 -66.56 -127.62
C ALA A 29 66.05 -66.70 -126.43
N LYS A 30 67.35 -66.92 -126.69
CA LYS A 30 68.39 -66.93 -125.65
C LYS A 30 68.54 -65.58 -124.96
N ASN A 31 68.51 -64.48 -125.71
CA ASN A 31 68.57 -63.13 -125.16
C ASN A 31 67.35 -62.82 -124.27
N ILE A 32 66.14 -63.20 -124.71
CA ILE A 32 64.90 -63.05 -123.92
C ILE A 32 64.99 -63.88 -122.64
N LEU A 33 65.38 -65.16 -122.72
CA LEU A 33 65.55 -66.02 -121.55
C LEU A 33 66.54 -65.43 -120.53
N SER A 34 67.66 -64.87 -121.00
CA SER A 34 68.64 -64.20 -120.12
C SER A 34 68.08 -62.94 -119.47
N GLN A 35 67.23 -62.17 -120.16
CA GLN A 35 66.57 -60.99 -119.59
C GLN A 35 65.50 -61.38 -118.57
N ASP A 36 64.71 -62.41 -118.84
CA ASP A 36 63.68 -62.88 -117.92
C ASP A 36 64.27 -63.57 -116.68
N GLN A 37 65.41 -64.25 -116.80
CA GLN A 37 66.20 -64.73 -115.68
C GLN A 37 66.71 -63.58 -114.79
N ALA A 38 67.20 -62.49 -115.39
CA ALA A 38 67.62 -61.30 -114.64
C ALA A 38 66.44 -60.64 -113.91
N ARG A 39 65.30 -60.43 -114.60
CA ARG A 39 64.06 -59.91 -114.01
C ARG A 39 63.54 -60.79 -112.87
N ALA A 40 63.60 -62.12 -113.02
CA ALA A 40 63.18 -63.05 -111.98
C ALA A 40 64.08 -62.94 -110.73
N ALA A 41 65.40 -62.78 -110.91
CA ALA A 41 66.33 -62.56 -109.79
C ALA A 41 66.09 -61.21 -109.08
N GLU A 42 65.80 -60.14 -109.84
CA GLU A 42 65.42 -58.83 -109.28
C GLU A 42 64.09 -58.89 -108.51
N ALA A 43 63.08 -59.58 -109.08
CA ALA A 43 61.79 -59.78 -108.43
C ALA A 43 61.92 -60.61 -107.15
N GLN A 44 62.73 -61.68 -107.14
CA GLN A 44 63.01 -62.46 -105.94
C GLN A 44 63.65 -61.59 -104.86
N LYS A 45 64.66 -60.78 -105.21
CA LYS A 45 65.30 -59.84 -104.28
C LYS A 45 64.32 -58.81 -103.72
N ALA A 46 63.35 -58.35 -104.51
CA ALA A 46 62.28 -57.47 -104.04
C ALA A 46 61.34 -58.18 -103.04
N VAL A 47 60.96 -59.42 -103.31
CA VAL A 47 60.15 -60.26 -102.39
C VAL A 47 60.90 -60.53 -101.08
N ASP A 48 62.20 -60.84 -101.14
CA ASP A 48 63.03 -61.08 -99.96
C ASP A 48 63.15 -59.80 -99.08
N ASN A 49 63.37 -58.64 -99.72
CA ASN A 49 63.41 -57.35 -99.05
C ASN A 49 62.07 -56.99 -98.38
N LEU A 50 60.94 -57.17 -99.09
CA LEU A 50 59.60 -56.95 -98.52
C LEU A 50 59.32 -57.91 -97.36
N SER A 51 59.74 -59.17 -97.48
CA SER A 51 59.59 -60.18 -96.41
C SER A 51 60.42 -59.83 -95.17
N ALA A 52 61.60 -59.22 -95.35
CA ALA A 52 62.41 -58.70 -94.24
C ALA A 52 61.75 -57.47 -93.59
N ASP A 53 61.27 -56.50 -94.37
CA ASP A 53 60.58 -55.31 -93.86
C ASP A 53 59.30 -55.67 -93.10
N ILE A 54 58.48 -56.61 -93.61
CA ILE A 54 57.30 -57.12 -92.91
C ILE A 54 57.66 -57.71 -91.53
N LYS A 55 58.73 -58.51 -91.44
CA LYS A 55 59.20 -59.06 -90.15
C LYS A 55 59.60 -57.96 -89.17
N VAL A 56 60.29 -56.91 -89.64
CA VAL A 56 60.66 -55.74 -88.82
C VAL A 56 59.43 -54.96 -88.36
N LYS A 57 58.46 -54.69 -89.25
CA LYS A 57 57.21 -54.00 -88.90
C LYS A 57 56.37 -54.80 -87.91
N GLN A 58 56.28 -56.13 -88.07
CA GLN A 58 55.57 -56.99 -87.13
C GLN A 58 56.20 -56.95 -85.73
N ALA A 59 57.53 -57.09 -85.63
CA ALA A 59 58.24 -56.98 -84.36
C ALA A 59 58.06 -55.60 -83.69
N ASN A 60 58.00 -54.51 -84.48
CA ASN A 60 57.74 -53.17 -83.97
C ASN A 60 56.27 -52.97 -83.53
N LEU A 61 55.31 -53.57 -84.24
CA LEU A 61 53.90 -53.57 -83.85
C LEU A 61 53.70 -54.30 -82.52
N ASP A 62 54.33 -55.45 -82.33
CA ASP A 62 54.18 -56.22 -81.08
C ASP A 62 54.88 -55.55 -79.89
N LYS A 63 56.02 -54.88 -80.12
CA LYS A 63 56.60 -53.95 -79.13
C LYS A 63 55.64 -52.80 -78.79
N ALA A 64 54.99 -52.19 -79.77
CA ALA A 64 54.04 -51.09 -79.54
C ALA A 64 52.81 -51.56 -78.74
N LYS A 65 52.27 -52.75 -79.03
CA LYS A 65 51.19 -53.38 -78.25
C LYS A 65 51.61 -53.62 -76.79
N ALA A 66 52.82 -54.13 -76.56
CA ALA A 66 53.35 -54.35 -75.21
C ALA A 66 53.50 -53.03 -74.43
N VAL A 67 54.04 -51.98 -75.07
CA VAL A 67 54.12 -50.64 -74.49
C VAL A 67 52.74 -50.08 -74.15
N LEU A 68 51.76 -50.20 -75.06
CA LEU A 68 50.39 -49.75 -74.82
C LEU A 68 49.74 -50.48 -73.63
N SER A 69 49.86 -51.81 -73.57
CA SER A 69 49.33 -52.61 -72.45
C SER A 69 49.96 -52.21 -71.11
N ASN A 70 51.28 -52.01 -71.08
CA ASN A 70 51.98 -51.55 -69.88
C ASN A 70 51.53 -50.14 -69.45
N LYS A 71 51.27 -49.23 -70.41
CA LYS A 71 50.73 -47.89 -70.11
C LYS A 71 49.29 -47.92 -69.62
N GLN A 72 48.45 -48.82 -70.13
CA GLN A 72 47.08 -49.03 -69.66
C GLN A 72 47.06 -49.58 -68.22
N GLN A 73 47.93 -50.55 -67.91
CA GLN A 73 48.09 -51.07 -66.53
C GLN A 73 48.58 -49.98 -65.56
N ALA A 74 49.59 -49.19 -65.96
CA ALA A 74 50.08 -48.08 -65.15
C ALA A 74 49.00 -47.00 -64.92
N LEU A 75 48.21 -46.64 -65.95
CA LEU A 75 47.10 -45.71 -65.81
C LEU A 75 46.03 -46.23 -64.84
N LYS A 76 45.69 -47.53 -64.90
CA LYS A 76 44.73 -48.15 -63.98
C LYS A 76 45.24 -48.09 -62.53
N ALA A 77 46.51 -48.39 -62.30
CA ALA A 77 47.12 -48.31 -60.97
C ALA A 77 47.08 -46.87 -60.42
N GLU A 78 47.37 -45.86 -61.25
CA GLU A 78 47.30 -44.45 -60.86
C GLU A 78 45.86 -44.00 -60.55
N GLN A 79 44.86 -44.50 -61.29
CA GLN A 79 43.44 -44.28 -60.99
C GLN A 79 43.03 -44.89 -59.64
N ASP A 80 43.48 -46.11 -59.35
CA ASP A 80 43.20 -46.78 -58.07
C ASP A 80 43.86 -46.00 -56.90
N VAL A 81 45.08 -45.47 -57.09
CA VAL A 81 45.75 -44.58 -56.11
C VAL A 81 44.99 -43.27 -55.93
N LEU A 82 44.55 -42.62 -57.01
CA LEU A 82 43.78 -41.37 -56.95
C LEU A 82 42.47 -41.54 -56.18
N ASN A 83 41.76 -42.65 -56.41
CA ASN A 83 40.53 -42.98 -55.68
C ASN A 83 40.81 -43.14 -54.17
N ALA A 84 41.83 -43.92 -53.79
CA ALA A 84 42.21 -44.08 -52.39
C ALA A 84 42.62 -42.75 -51.72
N LYS A 85 43.23 -41.81 -52.46
CA LYS A 85 43.53 -40.46 -51.98
C LYS A 85 42.27 -39.61 -51.80
N ASN A 86 41.28 -39.72 -52.69
CA ASN A 86 39.99 -39.04 -52.57
C ASN A 86 39.20 -39.56 -51.36
N ASP A 87 39.15 -40.87 -51.13
CA ASP A 87 38.51 -41.48 -49.95
C ASP A 87 39.19 -41.02 -48.65
N THR A 88 40.53 -41.00 -48.64
CA THR A 88 41.31 -40.46 -47.51
C THR A 88 40.96 -38.99 -47.24
N LEU A 89 40.90 -38.15 -48.29
CA LEU A 89 40.56 -36.73 -48.19
C LEU A 89 39.12 -36.51 -47.69
N ALA A 90 38.17 -37.34 -48.12
CA ALA A 90 36.79 -37.30 -47.64
C ALA A 90 36.71 -37.63 -46.15
N LYS A 91 37.43 -38.68 -45.70
CA LYS A 91 37.51 -39.04 -44.29
C LYS A 91 38.15 -37.93 -43.46
N THR A 92 39.30 -37.39 -43.86
CA THR A 92 39.97 -36.29 -43.14
C THR A 92 39.10 -35.03 -43.04
N LYS A 93 38.24 -34.74 -44.02
CA LYS A 93 37.26 -33.65 -43.92
C LYS A 93 36.19 -33.93 -42.86
N ALA A 94 35.63 -35.14 -42.83
CA ALA A 94 34.66 -35.53 -41.80
C ALA A 94 35.27 -35.51 -40.39
N ASP A 95 36.50 -36.02 -40.24
CA ASP A 95 37.25 -35.98 -38.98
C ASP A 95 37.50 -34.52 -38.54
N LEU A 96 37.88 -33.63 -39.47
CA LEU A 96 38.08 -32.19 -39.20
C LEU A 96 36.79 -31.50 -38.75
N ASP A 97 35.66 -31.78 -39.40
CA ASP A 97 34.38 -31.16 -39.04
C ASP A 97 33.84 -31.69 -37.70
N SER A 98 34.10 -32.96 -37.37
CA SER A 98 33.87 -33.53 -36.03
C SER A 98 34.70 -32.82 -34.96
N VAL A 99 36.01 -32.61 -35.20
CA VAL A 99 36.90 -31.87 -34.28
C VAL A 99 36.46 -30.42 -34.11
N LYS A 100 36.00 -29.74 -35.17
CA LYS A 100 35.43 -28.38 -35.06
C LYS A 100 34.19 -28.33 -34.20
N GLN A 101 33.32 -29.35 -34.25
CA GLN A 101 32.12 -29.41 -33.42
C GLN A 101 32.51 -29.64 -31.96
N ALA A 102 33.37 -30.62 -31.68
CA ALA A 102 33.88 -30.88 -30.33
C ALA A 102 34.59 -29.65 -29.71
N LEU A 103 35.29 -28.85 -30.52
CA LEU A 103 35.88 -27.58 -30.07
C LEU A 103 34.81 -26.54 -29.67
N LYS A 104 33.72 -26.40 -30.43
CA LYS A 104 32.61 -25.51 -30.07
C LYS A 104 31.90 -25.95 -28.80
N ASP A 105 31.68 -27.26 -28.65
CA ASP A 105 31.03 -27.83 -27.48
C ASP A 105 31.89 -27.58 -26.23
N ALA A 106 33.21 -27.80 -26.32
CA ALA A 106 34.16 -27.49 -25.25
C ALA A 106 34.25 -25.98 -24.93
N GLN A 107 34.08 -25.10 -25.91
CA GLN A 107 34.00 -23.65 -25.68
C GLN A 107 32.72 -23.26 -24.92
N ALA A 108 31.57 -23.86 -25.26
CA ALA A 108 30.32 -23.62 -24.56
C ALA A 108 30.34 -24.13 -23.11
N ASP A 109 30.96 -25.29 -22.86
CA ASP A 109 31.17 -25.81 -21.51
C ASP A 109 32.13 -24.91 -20.70
N TYR A 110 33.21 -24.41 -21.32
CA TYR A 110 34.11 -23.45 -20.67
C TYR A 110 33.39 -22.16 -20.23
N ASP A 111 32.59 -21.54 -21.11
CA ASP A 111 31.86 -20.32 -20.80
C ASP A 111 30.84 -20.54 -19.66
N LYS A 112 30.22 -21.72 -19.61
CA LYS A 112 29.31 -22.13 -18.54
C LYS A 112 30.04 -22.29 -17.20
N GLU A 113 31.20 -22.94 -17.17
CA GLU A 113 32.01 -23.07 -15.95
C GLU A 113 32.54 -21.72 -15.45
N VAL A 114 32.91 -20.79 -16.36
CA VAL A 114 33.26 -19.41 -15.99
C VAL A 114 32.08 -18.68 -15.33
N ALA A 115 30.86 -18.85 -15.87
CA ALA A 115 29.66 -18.28 -15.25
C ALA A 115 29.36 -18.90 -13.87
N THR A 116 29.53 -20.21 -13.72
CA THR A 116 29.39 -20.91 -12.43
C THR A 116 30.43 -20.45 -11.41
N LEU A 117 31.69 -20.27 -11.82
CA LEU A 117 32.76 -19.74 -10.96
C LEU A 117 32.43 -18.34 -10.43
N LYS A 118 31.89 -17.43 -11.27
CA LYS A 118 31.46 -16.09 -10.85
C LYS A 118 30.37 -16.15 -9.78
N GLN A 119 29.36 -17.00 -9.96
CA GLN A 119 28.29 -17.19 -8.96
C GLN A 119 28.81 -17.76 -7.64
N LEU A 120 29.82 -18.63 -7.68
CA LEU A 120 30.46 -19.16 -6.48
C LEU A 120 31.31 -18.10 -5.77
N GLN A 121 31.99 -17.21 -6.50
CA GLN A 121 32.72 -16.07 -5.93
C GLN A 121 31.78 -15.07 -5.25
N GLU A 122 30.62 -14.78 -5.85
CA GLU A 122 29.59 -13.92 -5.25
C GLU A 122 29.08 -14.52 -3.92
N LYS A 123 28.72 -15.81 -3.91
CA LYS A 123 28.31 -16.52 -2.68
C LYS A 123 29.41 -16.63 -1.62
N LEU A 124 30.67 -16.75 -2.02
CA LEU A 124 31.79 -16.75 -1.09
C LEU A 124 31.90 -15.39 -0.38
N SER A 125 31.80 -14.29 -1.12
CA SER A 125 31.79 -12.93 -0.56
C SER A 125 30.61 -12.71 0.41
N GLU A 126 29.41 -13.22 0.09
CA GLU A 126 28.27 -13.19 1.02
C GLU A 126 28.56 -13.94 2.34
N LEU A 127 29.21 -15.11 2.26
CA LEU A 127 29.59 -15.91 3.42
C LEU A 127 30.72 -15.26 4.25
N GLU A 128 31.74 -14.69 3.60
CA GLU A 128 32.82 -13.96 4.27
C GLU A 128 32.30 -12.71 5.03
N ASN A 129 31.22 -12.09 4.53
CA ASN A 129 30.56 -10.96 5.20
C ASN A 129 29.48 -11.38 6.22
N ALA A 130 29.17 -12.67 6.37
CA ALA A 130 28.06 -13.15 7.20
C ALA A 130 28.23 -12.77 8.69
N ASP A 131 29.45 -12.83 9.23
CA ASP A 131 29.72 -12.42 10.62
C ASP A 131 29.50 -10.92 10.83
N THR A 132 29.90 -10.07 9.89
CA THR A 132 29.64 -8.61 9.92
C THR A 132 28.15 -8.30 9.87
N ILE A 133 27.39 -9.03 9.03
CA ILE A 133 25.93 -8.94 8.95
C ILE A 133 25.30 -9.38 10.27
N LEU A 134 25.77 -10.48 10.86
CA LEU A 134 25.28 -11.03 12.13
C LEU A 134 25.54 -10.07 13.30
N VAL A 135 26.75 -9.51 13.42
CA VAL A 135 27.11 -8.50 14.44
C VAL A 135 26.25 -7.25 14.28
N THR A 136 25.99 -6.81 13.05
CA THR A 136 25.10 -5.67 12.75
C THR A 136 23.66 -5.97 13.19
N ALA A 137 23.14 -7.16 12.88
CA ALA A 137 21.81 -7.59 13.28
C ALA A 137 21.67 -7.72 14.81
N GLN A 138 22.67 -8.28 15.49
CA GLN A 138 22.73 -8.36 16.96
C GLN A 138 22.75 -6.97 17.61
N THR A 139 23.52 -6.04 17.05
CA THR A 139 23.57 -4.63 17.50
C THR A 139 22.21 -3.95 17.35
N ASN A 140 21.57 -4.10 16.19
CA ASN A 140 20.23 -3.57 15.94
C ASN A 140 19.17 -4.17 16.89
N LEU A 141 19.24 -5.47 17.16
CA LEU A 141 18.37 -6.15 18.13
C LEU A 141 18.59 -5.64 19.56
N SER A 142 19.84 -5.40 19.97
CA SER A 142 20.17 -4.82 21.28
C SER A 142 19.59 -3.41 21.43
N ASN A 143 19.78 -2.56 20.42
CA ASN A 143 19.23 -1.20 20.37
C ASN A 143 17.70 -1.20 20.40
N ALA A 144 17.05 -2.12 19.69
CA ALA A 144 15.59 -2.28 19.71
C ALA A 144 15.09 -2.71 21.09
N LYS A 145 15.78 -3.63 21.77
CA LYS A 145 15.47 -4.05 23.15
C LYS A 145 15.57 -2.90 24.14
N GLN A 146 16.61 -2.06 24.05
CA GLN A 146 16.74 -0.86 24.89
C GLN A 146 15.61 0.14 24.64
N LYS A 147 15.30 0.46 23.38
CA LYS A 147 14.18 1.36 23.01
C LYS A 147 12.84 0.84 23.58
N LEU A 148 12.59 -0.47 23.48
CA LEU A 148 11.39 -1.10 24.05
C LEU A 148 11.34 -1.00 25.59
N ALA A 149 12.47 -1.17 26.27
CA ALA A 149 12.54 -1.02 27.73
C ALA A 149 12.25 0.42 28.16
N SER A 150 12.86 1.41 27.50
CA SER A 150 12.60 2.84 27.76
C SER A 150 11.15 3.22 27.49
N ALA A 151 10.55 2.75 26.39
CA ALA A 151 9.13 2.98 26.09
C ALA A 151 8.20 2.39 27.15
N LYS A 152 8.48 1.17 27.66
CA LYS A 152 7.74 0.57 28.78
C LYS A 152 7.86 1.39 30.06
N ALA A 153 9.03 1.96 30.35
CA ALA A 153 9.24 2.83 31.50
C ALA A 153 8.45 4.15 31.39
N ASP A 154 8.47 4.80 30.23
CA ASP A 154 7.71 6.03 29.95
C ASP A 154 6.19 5.80 30.07
N VAL A 155 5.66 4.71 29.51
CA VAL A 155 4.25 4.33 29.65
C VAL A 155 3.87 4.14 31.13
N LYS A 156 4.71 3.45 31.91
CA LYS A 156 4.47 3.25 33.36
C LYS A 156 4.48 4.58 34.11
N ALA A 157 5.41 5.48 33.81
CA ALA A 157 5.48 6.81 34.42
C ALA A 157 4.24 7.66 34.07
N LYS A 158 3.79 7.64 32.80
CA LYS A 158 2.57 8.33 32.35
C LYS A 158 1.31 7.77 33.00
N GLN A 159 1.21 6.46 33.21
CA GLN A 159 0.11 5.83 33.95
C GLN A 159 0.06 6.30 35.42
N GLN A 160 1.22 6.40 36.08
CA GLN A 160 1.31 6.95 37.45
C GLN A 160 0.93 8.43 37.50
N ALA A 161 1.44 9.25 36.58
CA ALA A 161 1.11 10.67 36.46
C ALA A 161 -0.39 10.89 36.19
N TYR A 162 -1.00 10.08 35.32
CA TYR A 162 -2.45 10.08 35.07
C TYR A 162 -3.24 9.75 36.34
N GLY A 163 -2.83 8.74 37.11
CA GLY A 163 -3.47 8.40 38.38
C GLY A 163 -3.44 9.55 39.39
N LEU A 164 -2.29 10.22 39.53
CA LEU A 164 -2.15 11.41 40.39
C LEU A 164 -3.01 12.59 39.91
N ALA A 165 -3.02 12.86 38.59
CA ALA A 165 -3.83 13.92 38.00
C ALA A 165 -5.34 13.65 38.21
N LYS A 166 -5.77 12.39 38.06
CA LYS A 166 -7.14 11.97 38.31
C LYS A 166 -7.53 12.15 39.79
N ALA A 167 -6.70 11.70 40.73
CA ALA A 167 -6.96 11.87 42.16
C ALA A 167 -7.04 13.37 42.57
N ASN A 168 -6.20 14.23 41.98
CA ASN A 168 -6.27 15.68 42.20
C ASN A 168 -7.56 16.29 41.62
N LEU A 169 -7.98 15.88 40.43
CA LEU A 169 -9.26 16.30 39.83
C LEU A 169 -10.45 15.89 40.70
N ASP A 170 -10.49 14.64 41.15
CA ASP A 170 -11.55 14.12 42.00
C ASP A 170 -11.60 14.90 43.35
N ALA A 171 -10.44 15.22 43.94
CA ALA A 171 -10.34 16.07 45.15
C ALA A 171 -10.72 17.54 44.91
N LYS A 172 -10.53 18.08 43.70
CA LYS A 172 -10.99 19.42 43.32
C LYS A 172 -12.51 19.45 43.15
N ASN A 173 -13.10 18.42 42.53
CA ASN A 173 -14.55 18.27 42.38
C ASN A 173 -15.23 18.20 43.75
N ALA A 174 -14.73 17.38 44.68
CA ALA A 174 -15.26 17.33 46.06
C ALA A 174 -15.22 18.68 46.79
N LYS A 175 -14.23 19.54 46.49
CA LYS A 175 -14.17 20.92 47.00
C LYS A 175 -15.16 21.87 46.31
N VAL A 176 -15.50 21.63 45.05
CA VAL A 176 -16.58 22.35 44.35
C VAL A 176 -17.93 21.96 44.95
N ASP A 177 -18.20 20.66 45.11
CA ASP A 177 -19.44 20.15 45.70
C ASP A 177 -19.65 20.68 47.13
N SER A 178 -18.60 20.68 47.96
CA SER A 178 -18.64 21.26 49.31
C SER A 178 -18.88 22.77 49.30
N LYS A 179 -18.35 23.51 48.31
CA LYS A 179 -18.64 24.94 48.15
C LYS A 179 -20.07 25.19 47.70
N GLN A 180 -20.60 24.36 46.80
CA GLN A 180 -21.99 24.44 46.35
C GLN A 180 -22.95 24.22 47.54
N ALA A 181 -22.78 23.14 48.30
CA ALA A 181 -23.61 22.87 49.48
C ALA A 181 -23.55 24.01 50.54
N ASN A 182 -22.39 24.67 50.69
CA ASN A 182 -22.27 25.84 51.56
C ASN A 182 -23.01 27.08 51.01
N LEU A 183 -22.98 27.28 49.68
CA LEU A 183 -23.73 28.34 48.99
C LEU A 183 -25.23 28.11 49.12
N ASP A 184 -25.71 26.89 48.86
CA ASP A 184 -27.13 26.52 48.97
C ASP A 184 -27.65 26.77 50.40
N ARG A 185 -26.85 26.43 51.43
CA ARG A 185 -27.19 26.71 52.84
C ARG A 185 -27.21 28.21 53.16
N LEU A 186 -26.37 29.01 52.51
CA LEU A 186 -26.35 30.47 52.65
C LEU A 186 -27.61 31.09 52.04
N VAL A 187 -27.99 30.66 50.83
CA VAL A 187 -29.23 31.07 50.15
C VAL A 187 -30.45 30.73 51.02
N ALA A 188 -30.55 29.49 51.50
CA ALA A 188 -31.66 29.07 52.37
C ALA A 188 -31.74 29.87 53.69
N LYS A 189 -30.60 30.32 54.24
CA LYS A 189 -30.57 31.20 55.42
C LYS A 189 -31.06 32.62 55.08
N GLU A 190 -30.65 33.17 53.95
CA GLU A 190 -31.09 34.49 53.49
C GLU A 190 -32.60 34.50 53.17
N GLU A 191 -33.12 33.42 52.58
CA GLU A 191 -34.56 33.22 52.37
C GLU A 191 -35.33 33.13 53.69
N ALA A 192 -34.80 32.40 54.68
CA ALA A 192 -35.41 32.31 56.02
C ALA A 192 -35.40 33.66 56.77
N GLU A 193 -34.33 34.44 56.66
CA GLU A 193 -34.25 35.80 57.25
C GLU A 193 -35.26 36.75 56.61
N LYS A 194 -35.39 36.74 55.28
CA LYS A 194 -36.42 37.52 54.57
C LYS A 194 -37.84 37.08 54.94
N ALA A 195 -38.06 35.78 55.15
CA ALA A 195 -39.36 35.25 55.59
C ALA A 195 -39.70 35.69 57.03
N LEU A 196 -38.72 35.73 57.94
CA LEU A 196 -38.87 36.24 59.30
C LEU A 196 -39.17 37.75 59.31
N GLU A 197 -38.41 38.56 58.57
CA GLU A 197 -38.65 40.00 58.47
C GLU A 197 -40.05 40.31 57.91
N LEU A 198 -40.51 39.54 56.90
CA LEU A 198 -41.85 39.66 56.36
C LEU A 198 -42.93 39.23 57.37
N ALA A 199 -42.68 38.20 58.18
CA ALA A 199 -43.58 37.75 59.24
C ALA A 199 -43.69 38.79 60.36
N GLU A 200 -42.56 39.38 60.80
CA GLU A 200 -42.55 40.45 61.80
C GLU A 200 -43.29 41.71 61.31
N LYS A 201 -43.07 42.14 60.06
CA LYS A 201 -43.80 43.27 59.47
C LYS A 201 -45.30 43.01 59.42
N LYS A 202 -45.72 41.80 59.03
CA LYS A 202 -47.14 41.40 59.05
C LYS A 202 -47.71 41.35 60.47
N ALA A 203 -46.96 40.84 61.45
CA ALA A 203 -47.39 40.79 62.84
C ALA A 203 -47.60 42.20 63.43
N LYS A 204 -46.66 43.13 63.18
CA LYS A 204 -46.78 44.55 63.57
C LYS A 204 -48.00 45.21 62.91
N GLN A 205 -48.20 45.01 61.61
CA GLN A 205 -49.37 45.53 60.88
C GLN A 205 -50.70 44.99 61.45
N LEU A 206 -50.77 43.69 61.75
CA LEU A 206 -51.96 43.07 62.35
C LEU A 206 -52.23 43.62 63.76
N ALA A 207 -51.19 43.78 64.59
CA ALA A 207 -51.32 44.36 65.93
C ALA A 207 -51.79 45.83 65.89
N GLU A 208 -51.27 46.64 64.95
CA GLU A 208 -51.72 48.02 64.75
C GLU A 208 -53.19 48.10 64.29
N GLU A 209 -53.62 47.24 63.36
CA GLU A 209 -55.01 47.19 62.90
C GLU A 209 -55.97 46.67 63.98
N GLU A 210 -55.55 45.73 64.81
CA GLU A 210 -56.32 45.27 65.98
C GLU A 210 -56.43 46.36 67.05
N ALA A 211 -55.33 47.07 67.34
CA ALA A 211 -55.32 48.22 68.25
C ALA A 211 -56.26 49.33 67.77
N LYS A 212 -56.23 49.71 66.47
CA LYS A 212 -57.15 50.71 65.88
C LYS A 212 -58.63 50.37 66.04
N ARG A 213 -58.97 49.07 66.19
CA ARG A 213 -60.34 48.58 66.40
C ARG A 213 -60.67 48.27 67.85
N THR A 214 -59.71 48.42 68.76
CA THR A 214 -59.87 48.19 70.19
C THR A 214 -60.26 49.50 70.88
N PHE A 215 -61.33 49.45 71.67
CA PHE A 215 -61.87 50.61 72.36
C PHE A 215 -61.83 50.43 73.88
N PHE A 216 -61.42 51.50 74.56
CA PHE A 216 -61.30 51.60 76.00
C PHE A 216 -62.20 52.71 76.54
N TYR A 217 -62.48 52.67 77.84
CA TYR A 217 -63.35 53.60 78.53
C TYR A 217 -62.65 54.18 79.75
N GLN A 218 -62.84 55.47 80.04
CA GLN A 218 -62.28 56.11 81.22
C GLN A 218 -63.33 56.27 82.32
N ALA A 219 -63.02 55.81 83.54
CA ALA A 219 -63.80 56.08 84.75
C ALA A 219 -62.89 56.73 85.81
N GLY A 220 -62.95 58.06 85.92
CA GLY A 220 -62.03 58.83 86.75
C GLY A 220 -60.58 58.61 86.31
N ASN A 221 -59.72 58.21 87.25
CA ASN A 221 -58.29 57.96 87.02
C ASN A 221 -57.99 56.51 86.57
N LYS A 222 -58.99 55.73 86.15
CA LYS A 222 -58.83 54.34 85.71
C LYS A 222 -59.35 54.14 84.30
N ILE A 223 -58.60 53.39 83.51
CA ILE A 223 -58.99 52.94 82.17
C ILE A 223 -59.57 51.53 82.25
N LEU A 224 -60.66 51.29 81.54
CA LEU A 224 -61.34 50.01 81.43
C LEU A 224 -61.27 49.49 79.99
N ASP A 225 -61.13 48.17 79.85
CA ASP A 225 -61.23 47.48 78.56
C ASP A 225 -62.68 47.42 78.03
N GLY A 226 -62.84 46.94 76.80
CA GLY A 226 -64.15 46.69 76.19
C GLY A 226 -65.07 45.72 76.94
N LYS A 227 -64.56 44.98 77.93
CA LYS A 227 -65.28 43.99 78.75
C LYS A 227 -65.68 44.58 80.13
N GLY A 228 -65.19 45.76 80.48
CA GLY A 228 -65.45 46.44 81.75
C GLY A 228 -64.50 46.04 82.89
N ASN A 229 -63.29 45.56 82.56
CA ASN A 229 -62.22 45.32 83.54
C ASN A 229 -61.28 46.53 83.55
N VAL A 230 -60.81 46.96 84.72
CA VAL A 230 -59.75 47.97 84.82
C VAL A 230 -58.45 47.39 84.28
N VAL A 231 -57.77 48.11 83.39
CA VAL A 231 -56.46 47.75 82.82
C VAL A 231 -55.34 48.55 83.51
N PRO A 232 -54.57 47.96 84.44
CA PRO A 232 -53.55 48.70 85.20
C PRO A 232 -52.37 49.10 84.31
N GLY A 233 -51.79 50.28 84.56
CA GLY A 233 -50.63 50.79 83.82
C GLY A 233 -50.95 51.31 82.41
N TYR A 234 -52.20 51.20 81.93
CA TYR A 234 -52.61 51.80 80.67
C TYR A 234 -52.74 53.32 80.85
N THR A 235 -52.21 54.08 79.90
CA THR A 235 -52.17 55.54 79.92
C THR A 235 -52.88 56.12 78.69
N THR A 236 -53.27 57.39 78.77
CA THR A 236 -54.04 58.07 77.73
C THR A 236 -53.28 59.31 77.23
N ASN A 237 -53.11 59.43 75.91
CA ASN A 237 -52.63 60.64 75.27
C ASN A 237 -53.70 61.11 74.28
N GLY A 238 -54.43 62.16 74.64
CA GLY A 238 -55.64 62.58 73.91
C GLY A 238 -56.68 61.45 73.85
N THR A 239 -57.13 61.11 72.65
CA THR A 239 -58.07 60.00 72.42
C THR A 239 -57.40 58.63 72.28
N GLN A 240 -56.06 58.56 72.33
CA GLN A 240 -55.30 57.31 72.20
C GLN A 240 -54.98 56.72 73.58
N VAL A 241 -55.02 55.40 73.67
CA VAL A 241 -54.65 54.61 74.86
C VAL A 241 -53.42 53.79 74.54
N PHE A 242 -52.47 53.80 75.46
CA PHE A 242 -51.21 53.07 75.38
C PHE A 242 -51.15 52.03 76.49
N ASN A 243 -50.58 50.86 76.19
CA ASN A 243 -50.42 49.80 77.18
C ASN A 243 -49.28 50.13 78.17
N ALA A 244 -49.06 49.24 79.14
CA ALA A 244 -48.01 49.40 80.16
C ALA A 244 -46.56 49.42 79.61
N HIS A 245 -46.35 49.07 78.35
CA HIS A 245 -45.04 49.13 77.66
C HIS A 245 -44.90 50.37 76.76
N GLY A 246 -45.90 51.25 76.72
CA GLY A 246 -45.92 52.45 75.88
C GLY A 246 -46.33 52.21 74.43
N GLU A 247 -46.82 51.02 74.09
CA GLU A 247 -47.29 50.69 72.75
C GLU A 247 -48.75 51.12 72.56
N PHE A 248 -49.13 51.54 71.35
CA PHE A 248 -50.50 51.95 71.06
C PHE A 248 -51.46 50.75 71.18
N ALA A 249 -52.40 50.85 72.13
CA ALA A 249 -53.32 49.77 72.48
C ALA A 249 -54.73 49.96 71.90
N GLY A 250 -55.14 51.20 71.64
CA GLY A 250 -56.42 51.51 71.00
C GLY A 250 -56.94 52.91 71.33
N TYR A 251 -58.24 53.14 71.14
CA TYR A 251 -58.85 54.47 71.31
C TYR A 251 -59.80 54.53 72.51
N LEU A 252 -59.84 55.69 73.18
CA LEU A 252 -60.91 56.04 74.10
C LEU A 252 -62.22 56.20 73.32
N THR A 253 -63.32 55.68 73.88
CA THR A 253 -64.67 55.96 73.38
C THR A 253 -65.63 56.28 74.52
N THR A 254 -66.60 57.14 74.22
CA THR A 254 -67.74 57.46 75.09
C THR A 254 -68.99 56.65 74.72
N ASP A 255 -68.95 55.86 73.64
CA ASP A 255 -70.04 55.01 73.13
C ASP A 255 -70.13 53.71 73.96
N VAL A 256 -70.66 53.80 75.18
CA VAL A 256 -70.74 52.68 76.14
C VAL A 256 -71.85 51.69 75.77
N LYS A 257 -71.51 50.68 74.97
CA LYS A 257 -72.49 49.65 74.53
C LYS A 257 -72.73 48.51 75.52
N SER A 258 -71.79 48.27 76.43
CA SER A 258 -71.90 47.18 77.41
C SER A 258 -72.52 47.68 78.72
N ARG A 259 -73.60 47.01 79.17
CA ARG A 259 -74.22 47.28 80.49
C ARG A 259 -73.21 47.15 81.63
N ARG A 260 -72.29 46.17 81.57
CA ARG A 260 -71.25 45.95 82.58
C ARG A 260 -70.25 47.11 82.63
N VAL A 261 -69.81 47.60 81.47
CA VAL A 261 -68.95 48.80 81.39
C VAL A 261 -69.68 50.01 81.99
N SER A 262 -70.94 50.25 81.62
CA SER A 262 -71.74 51.36 82.17
C SER A 262 -71.90 51.27 83.70
N GLN A 263 -72.14 50.07 84.24
CA GLN A 263 -72.22 49.83 85.68
C GLN A 263 -70.88 50.06 86.40
N GLU A 264 -69.77 49.58 85.86
CA GLU A 264 -68.47 49.77 86.53
C GLU A 264 -67.96 51.22 86.41
N ILE A 265 -68.23 51.93 85.30
CA ILE A 265 -68.00 53.39 85.21
C ILE A 265 -68.80 54.10 86.31
N LYS A 266 -70.10 53.81 86.43
CA LYS A 266 -70.95 54.39 87.49
C LYS A 266 -70.45 54.03 88.88
N LYS A 267 -69.99 52.81 89.12
CA LYS A 267 -69.50 52.34 90.43
C LYS A 267 -68.17 52.98 90.82
N GLN A 268 -67.22 53.13 89.90
CA GLN A 268 -65.96 53.82 90.16
C GLN A 268 -66.16 55.35 90.32
N MET A 269 -67.21 55.94 89.74
CA MET A 269 -67.57 57.35 89.94
C MET A 269 -68.47 57.61 91.17
N ALA A 270 -69.34 56.67 91.57
CA ALA A 270 -70.27 56.83 92.69
C ALA A 270 -69.62 56.74 94.09
N ALA A 271 -68.31 56.51 94.16
CA ALA A 271 -67.54 56.60 95.40
C ALA A 271 -67.24 58.06 95.84
N GLN A 272 -67.84 59.07 95.17
CA GLN A 272 -67.69 60.49 95.47
C GLN A 272 -69.05 61.22 95.35
N LEU A 273 -69.37 62.08 96.33
CA LEU A 273 -70.57 62.95 96.34
C LEU A 273 -70.35 64.22 95.48
N PRO A 274 -71.41 64.95 95.07
CA PRO A 274 -71.50 65.47 93.70
C PRO A 274 -71.07 66.92 93.52
N GLN A 275 -70.65 67.26 92.29
CA GLN A 275 -70.93 68.56 91.68
C GLN A 275 -71.29 68.44 90.20
N THR A 276 -72.03 69.45 89.73
CA THR A 276 -72.59 69.66 88.39
C THR A 276 -71.54 70.13 87.39
N GLY A 277 -71.76 69.91 86.08
CA GLY A 277 -71.00 70.60 85.04
C GLY A 277 -71.09 69.93 83.68
N GLU A 278 -71.37 70.73 82.65
CA GLU A 278 -71.67 70.40 81.27
C GLU A 278 -70.80 69.33 80.59
N LYS A 279 -71.41 68.59 79.65
CA LYS A 279 -70.71 67.93 78.55
C LYS A 279 -71.18 68.47 77.22
N THR A 280 -70.38 69.34 76.64
CA THR A 280 -70.48 69.71 75.22
C THR A 280 -70.11 68.50 74.38
N GLU A 281 -70.98 68.12 73.44
CA GLU A 281 -70.68 67.08 72.45
C GLU A 281 -69.68 67.59 71.42
N GLN A 282 -68.70 66.77 71.04
CA GLN A 282 -68.32 66.63 69.62
C GLN A 282 -67.99 65.18 69.27
N THR A 283 -68.87 64.58 68.47
CA THR A 283 -68.62 63.38 67.65
C THR A 283 -67.47 63.66 66.66
N PHE A 284 -66.42 62.85 66.51
CA PHE A 284 -66.37 61.47 66.01
C PHE A 284 -67.11 61.20 64.68
N GLY A 285 -66.40 61.41 63.56
CA GLY A 285 -66.54 60.62 62.33
C GLY A 285 -65.13 60.16 61.91
N LYS A 286 -64.67 58.94 62.22
CA LYS A 286 -65.08 57.60 61.76
C LYS A 286 -64.69 57.27 60.31
N LEU A 287 -63.72 56.34 60.22
CA LEU A 287 -63.71 55.11 59.40
C LEU A 287 -63.59 55.26 57.86
N ALA A 288 -63.05 54.31 57.10
CA ALA A 288 -62.39 53.01 57.39
C ALA A 288 -61.69 52.44 56.14
N ALA A 289 -60.96 51.31 56.32
CA ALA A 289 -60.86 50.17 55.38
C ALA A 289 -60.09 50.40 54.05
N LEU A 290 -59.54 49.40 53.35
CA LEU A 290 -59.32 47.94 53.52
C LEU A 290 -58.04 47.63 52.69
N MET A 291 -56.96 46.97 53.15
CA MET A 291 -56.73 45.53 53.38
C MET A 291 -56.87 44.56 52.16
N VAL A 292 -55.82 43.75 51.94
CA VAL A 292 -55.69 42.39 51.28
C VAL A 292 -55.11 42.23 49.84
N GLY A 293 -54.14 41.28 49.72
CA GLY A 293 -53.75 40.51 48.50
C GLY A 293 -52.28 40.70 48.06
N ILE A 294 -51.28 39.79 48.15
CA ILE A 294 -51.15 38.32 47.91
C ILE A 294 -51.44 37.95 46.43
N ALA A 295 -50.64 37.18 45.66
CA ALA A 295 -49.44 36.38 45.97
C ALA A 295 -48.10 37.03 45.50
N SER A 296 -47.14 36.48 44.73
CA SER A 296 -47.01 35.28 43.86
C SER A 296 -45.56 34.73 43.82
N ALA A 297 -45.30 33.64 43.06
CA ALA A 297 -44.05 32.86 43.00
C ALA A 297 -43.21 33.04 41.70
N LEU A 298 -41.88 32.89 41.81
CA LEU A 298 -40.89 32.56 40.78
C LEU A 298 -39.75 31.78 41.50
N GLY A 299 -39.04 30.81 40.93
CA GLY A 299 -39.10 30.16 39.62
C GLY A 299 -37.79 29.36 39.43
N LEU A 300 -37.88 28.04 39.21
CA LEU A 300 -36.71 27.13 39.18
C LEU A 300 -35.73 27.44 38.04
N ALA A 301 -34.42 27.29 38.32
CA ALA A 301 -33.35 27.42 37.33
C ALA A 301 -32.62 26.09 37.07
N GLU A 302 -32.59 25.78 35.78
CA GLU A 302 -32.14 24.60 35.06
C GLU A 302 -30.61 24.33 35.10
N ILE A 303 -30.18 23.06 35.09
CA ILE A 303 -28.81 22.64 34.72
C ILE A 303 -28.88 21.41 33.80
N ASP A 304 -28.56 21.60 32.52
CA ASP A 304 -28.48 20.52 31.51
C ASP A 304 -27.17 19.72 31.66
N ARG A 305 -27.23 18.41 31.33
CA ARG A 305 -26.09 17.48 31.25
C ARG A 305 -26.03 16.83 29.86
N ARG A 306 -25.10 17.26 29.00
CA ARG A 306 -24.59 16.46 27.87
C ARG A 306 -23.11 16.77 27.65
N LYS A 307 -22.19 15.89 28.06
CA LYS A 307 -21.74 14.61 27.45
C LYS A 307 -20.61 14.81 26.43
N LYS A 308 -19.44 14.26 26.80
CA LYS A 308 -18.25 14.05 25.98
C LYS A 308 -18.55 13.40 24.63
N LYS A 309 -17.70 13.69 23.63
CA LYS A 309 -17.24 12.68 22.67
C LYS A 309 -15.71 12.69 22.66
N GLU A 310 -15.14 11.50 22.69
CA GLU A 310 -13.74 11.22 22.34
C GLU A 310 -13.73 10.79 20.88
N PHE A 311 -12.80 11.31 20.09
CA PHE A 311 -11.85 10.57 19.25
C PHE A 311 -10.76 11.54 18.78
#